data_AF-A0A4Q5YUC2-F1
#
_entry.id   AF-A0A4Q5YUC2-F1
#
_cell.length_a   1.000
_cell.length_b   1.000
_cell.length_c   1.000
_cell.angle_alpha   90.00
_cell.angle_beta   90.00
_cell.angle_gamma   90.00
#
_symmetry.space_group_name_H-M   'P 1'
#
loop_
_entity.id
_entity.type
_entity.pdbx_description
1 polymer ?
#
loop_
_entity_poly.entity_id
_entity_poly.type
_entity_poly.pdbx_seq_one_letter_code
_entity_poly.pdbx_strand_id
1 'polypeptide(L)'
;MSKRSQDILFQLIRSLEKAEKRHFKLFIKRNSSNENLKIIQLFDALDKMDEYDEDKLLKKLPSVQKIQLSNLKSHLYKQILASLRLLKSSDSLDLQLNEQFDYAHI
;
A
#
# COMPACT_ATOMS: atom_id res chain seq x y z
N MET A 1 -26.75 12.10 -6.08
CA MET A 1 -26.22 10.99 -6.92
C MET A 1 -24.70 11.20 -6.99
N SER A 2 -23.78 10.31 -6.61
CA SER A 2 -23.70 8.85 -6.75
C SER A 2 -22.87 8.23 -5.61
N LYS A 3 -23.45 7.26 -4.89
CA LYS A 3 -22.75 6.36 -3.94
C LYS A 3 -21.97 5.26 -4.69
N ARG A 4 -21.20 5.63 -5.72
CA ARG A 4 -20.52 4.69 -6.64
C ARG A 4 -19.13 5.11 -7.06
N SER A 5 -18.53 6.11 -6.41
CA SER A 5 -17.08 6.25 -6.42
C SER A 5 -16.54 5.09 -5.57
N GLN A 6 -16.34 3.92 -6.18
CA GLN A 6 -15.57 2.83 -5.57
C GLN A 6 -14.27 3.45 -5.06
N ASP A 7 -13.99 3.27 -3.77
CA ASP A 7 -12.85 3.91 -3.13
C ASP A 7 -11.58 3.56 -3.92
N ILE A 8 -10.95 4.55 -4.56
CA ILE A 8 -9.79 4.38 -5.46
C ILE A 8 -8.67 3.66 -4.70
N LEU A 9 -8.53 3.92 -3.40
CA LEU A 9 -7.56 3.24 -2.56
C LEU A 9 -7.88 1.75 -2.43
N PHE A 10 -9.15 1.40 -2.25
CA PHE A 10 -9.57 -0.01 -2.19
C PHE A 10 -9.28 -0.71 -3.52
N GLN A 11 -9.64 -0.11 -4.65
CA GLN A 11 -9.33 -0.67 -5.98
C GLN A 11 -7.83 -0.86 -6.17
N LEU A 12 -7.01 0.14 -5.81
CA LEU A 12 -5.56 0.05 -5.87
C LEU A 12 -5.04 -1.12 -5.03
N ILE A 13 -5.48 -1.27 -3.78
CA ILE A 13 -5.04 -2.38 -2.91
C ILE A 13 -5.42 -3.73 -3.52
N ARG A 14 -6.61 -3.83 -4.13
CA ARG A 14 -7.08 -5.05 -4.79
C ARG A 14 -6.30 -5.37 -6.06
N SER A 15 -5.76 -4.37 -6.78
CA SER A 15 -4.93 -4.59 -7.96
C SER A 15 -3.49 -5.00 -7.64
N LEU A 16 -3.03 -4.84 -6.39
CA LEU A 16 -1.66 -5.21 -6.02
C LEU A 16 -1.44 -6.72 -6.05
N GLU A 17 -0.27 -7.12 -6.54
CA GLU A 17 0.19 -8.50 -6.45
C GLU A 17 0.66 -8.86 -5.04
N LYS A 18 0.71 -10.16 -4.73
CA LYS A 18 1.17 -10.65 -3.42
C LYS A 18 2.57 -10.13 -3.06
N ALA A 19 3.47 -10.03 -4.05
CA ALA A 19 4.82 -9.50 -3.86
C ALA A 19 4.80 -8.00 -3.50
N GLU A 20 4.02 -7.19 -4.22
CA GLU A 20 3.86 -5.76 -3.97
C GLU A 20 3.27 -5.48 -2.58
N LYS A 21 2.24 -6.25 -2.17
CA LYS A 21 1.66 -6.15 -0.82
C LYS A 21 2.68 -6.47 0.28
N ARG A 22 3.51 -7.50 0.07
CA ARG A 22 4.59 -7.84 1.00
C ARG A 22 5.64 -6.74 1.05
N HIS A 23 6.07 -6.23 -0.10
CA HIS A 23 7.04 -5.14 -0.19
C HIS A 23 6.55 -3.92 0.57
N PHE A 24 5.30 -3.49 0.34
CA PHE A 24 4.68 -2.36 1.05
C PHE A 24 4.72 -2.53 2.58
N LYS A 25 4.33 -3.70 3.09
CA LYS A 25 4.36 -3.96 4.54
C LYS A 25 5.77 -3.87 5.12
N LEU A 26 6.78 -4.37 4.41
CA LEU A 26 8.19 -4.26 4.83
C LEU A 26 8.68 -2.81 4.77
N PHE A 27 8.33 -2.08 3.70
CA PHE A 27 8.64 -0.67 3.52
C PHE A 27 8.15 0.19 4.70
N ILE A 28 6.91 -0.02 5.16
CA ILE A 28 6.35 0.70 6.31
C ILE A 28 7.01 0.29 7.62
N LYS A 29 7.26 -1.01 7.83
CA LYS A 29 7.86 -1.52 9.09
C LYS A 29 9.28 -1.03 9.34
N ARG A 30 10.04 -0.67 8.30
CA ARG A 30 11.41 -0.12 8.45
C ARG A 30 11.44 1.17 9.26
N ASN A 31 10.34 1.92 9.27
CA ASN A 31 10.17 3.10 10.10
C ASN A 31 9.29 2.70 11.30
N SER A 32 9.85 2.55 12.51
CA SER A 32 9.10 2.01 13.66
C SER A 32 8.31 3.08 14.42
N SER A 33 7.28 3.67 13.80
CA SER A 33 6.39 4.67 14.44
C SER A 33 4.98 4.13 14.73
N ASN A 34 4.28 4.70 15.71
CA ASN A 34 2.88 4.36 16.01
C ASN A 34 1.91 4.65 14.85
N GLU A 35 2.21 5.66 14.01
CA GLU A 35 1.42 5.94 12.80
C GLU A 35 1.52 4.79 11.80
N ASN A 36 2.68 4.14 11.71
CA ASN A 36 2.90 3.03 10.79
C ASN A 36 2.09 1.80 11.18
N LEU A 37 1.83 1.59 12.48
CA LEU A 37 0.91 0.55 12.95
C LEU A 37 -0.52 0.79 12.45
N LYS A 38 -1.04 2.03 12.55
CA LYS A 38 -2.38 2.37 12.05
C LYS A 38 -2.50 2.19 10.54
N ILE A 39 -1.43 2.50 9.81
CA ILE A 39 -1.37 2.33 8.35
C ILE A 39 -1.41 0.86 7.95
N ILE A 40 -0.64 0.00 8.62
CA ILE A 40 -0.67 -1.45 8.39
C ILE A 40 -2.06 -2.02 8.72
N GLN A 41 -2.67 -1.60 9.84
CA GLN A 41 -4.02 -2.05 10.21
C GLN A 41 -5.07 -1.62 9.18
N LEU A 42 -5.03 -0.38 8.71
CA LEU A 42 -5.93 0.11 7.66
C LEU A 42 -5.76 -0.68 6.37
N PHE A 43 -4.51 -0.91 5.94
CA PHE A 43 -4.19 -1.70 4.76
C PHE A 43 -4.75 -3.13 4.88
N ASP A 44 -4.49 -3.80 5.99
CA ASP A 44 -4.96 -5.18 6.23
C ASP A 44 -6.48 -5.27 6.30
N ALA A 45 -7.14 -4.26 6.88
CA ALA A 45 -8.59 -4.22 6.93
C ALA A 45 -9.21 -4.08 5.53
N LEU A 46 -8.63 -3.23 4.67
CA LEU A 46 -9.05 -3.04 3.28
C LEU A 46 -8.72 -4.25 2.41
N ASP A 47 -7.53 -4.83 2.52
CA ASP A 47 -7.10 -5.98 1.70
C ASP A 47 -7.99 -7.22 1.91
N LYS A 48 -8.44 -7.42 3.15
CA LYS A 48 -9.33 -8.52 3.56
C LYS A 48 -10.82 -8.27 3.29
N MET A 49 -11.20 -7.11 2.76
CA MET A 49 -12.58 -6.85 2.39
C MET A 49 -12.86 -7.38 0.99
N ASP A 50 -13.98 -8.09 0.84
CA ASP A 50 -14.46 -8.53 -0.47
C ASP A 50 -15.07 -7.34 -1.24
N GLU A 51 -15.84 -6.52 -0.54
CA GLU A 51 -16.43 -5.29 -1.03
C GLU A 51 -16.13 -4.13 -0.08
N TYR A 52 -15.95 -2.94 -0.64
CA TYR A 52 -15.68 -1.74 0.14
C TYR A 52 -16.90 -1.34 1.00
N ASP A 53 -16.69 -1.30 2.32
CA ASP A 53 -17.70 -0.91 3.31
C ASP A 53 -17.03 -0.06 4.41
N GLU A 54 -17.35 1.24 4.42
CA GLU A 54 -16.75 2.21 5.36
C GLU A 54 -17.14 1.96 6.81
N ASP A 55 -18.38 1.51 7.05
CA ASP A 55 -18.88 1.27 8.41
C ASP A 55 -18.21 0.02 9.01
N LYS A 56 -18.02 -1.03 8.21
CA LYS A 56 -17.20 -2.20 8.62
C LYS A 56 -15.74 -1.81 8.84
N LEU A 57 -15.20 -0.88 8.05
CA LEU A 57 -13.83 -0.41 8.19
C LEU A 57 -13.62 0.32 9.53
N LEU A 58 -14.53 1.22 9.88
CA LEU A 58 -14.51 1.93 11.16
C LEU A 58 -14.65 0.98 12.36
N LYS A 59 -15.50 -0.06 12.25
CA LYS A 59 -15.62 -1.08 13.30
C LYS A 59 -14.33 -1.87 13.52
N LYS A 60 -13.53 -2.09 12.47
CA LYS A 60 -12.21 -2.77 12.55
C LYS A 60 -11.10 -1.85 13.08
N LEU A 61 -11.31 -0.54 13.09
CA LEU A 61 -10.35 0.47 13.53
C LEU A 61 -10.95 1.33 14.67
N PRO A 62 -11.24 0.75 15.85
CA PRO A 62 -11.97 1.43 16.92
C PRO A 62 -11.25 2.68 17.47
N SER A 63 -9.94 2.77 17.28
CA SER A 63 -9.13 3.94 17.67
C SER A 63 -9.12 5.08 16.62
N VAL A 64 -9.85 4.95 15.51
CA VAL A 64 -9.85 5.91 14.40
C VAL A 64 -11.24 6.53 14.25
N GLN A 65 -11.32 7.85 14.40
CA GLN A 65 -12.56 8.57 14.14
C GLN A 65 -12.81 8.71 12.63
N LYS A 66 -14.08 8.91 12.23
CA LYS A 66 -14.44 9.07 10.81
C LYS A 66 -13.68 10.20 10.10
N ILE A 67 -13.45 11.32 10.80
CA ILE A 67 -12.67 12.45 10.26
C ILE A 67 -11.21 12.04 10.01
N GLN A 68 -10.62 11.28 10.93
CA GLN A 68 -9.24 10.80 10.83
C GLN A 68 -9.07 9.74 9.74
N LEU A 69 -10.13 8.97 9.44
CA LEU A 69 -10.09 7.92 8.43
C LEU A 69 -9.75 8.48 7.04
N SER A 70 -10.31 9.62 6.64
CA SER A 70 -10.01 10.24 5.34
C SER A 70 -8.53 10.60 5.18
N ASN A 71 -7.93 11.18 6.23
CA ASN A 71 -6.51 11.49 6.27
C ASN A 71 -5.66 10.23 6.25
N LEU A 72 -6.05 9.21 7.01
CA LEU A 72 -5.32 7.94 7.08
C LEU A 72 -5.35 7.21 5.73
N LYS A 73 -6.47 7.25 5.01
CA LYS A 73 -6.57 6.73 3.63
C LYS A 73 -5.68 7.51 2.67
N SER A 74 -5.71 8.84 2.74
CA SER A 74 -4.87 9.70 1.89
C SER A 74 -3.38 9.44 2.15
N HIS A 75 -3.00 9.21 3.41
CA HIS A 75 -1.63 8.84 3.77
C HIS A 75 -1.28 7.44 3.26
N LEU A 76 -2.14 6.44 3.47
CA LEU A 76 -1.94 5.08 2.99
C LEU A 76 -1.76 5.04 1.47
N TYR A 77 -2.59 5.77 0.72
CA TYR A 77 -2.47 5.88 -0.74
C TYR A 77 -1.09 6.37 -1.18
N LYS A 78 -0.62 7.48 -0.60
CA LYS A 78 0.71 8.05 -0.88
C LYS A 78 1.83 7.07 -0.55
N GLN A 79 1.70 6.36 0.57
CA GLN A 79 2.69 5.38 1.01
C GLN A 79 2.76 4.15 0.09
N ILE A 80 1.61 3.67 -0.40
CA ILE A 80 1.58 2.58 -1.40
C ILE A 80 2.31 3.03 -2.67
N LEU A 81 1.99 4.22 -3.20
CA LEU A 81 2.64 4.74 -4.39
C LEU A 81 4.16 4.91 -4.21
N ALA A 82 4.60 5.41 -3.05
CA ALA A 82 6.01 5.54 -2.72
C ALA A 82 6.72 4.18 -2.68
N SER A 83 6.09 3.18 -2.03
CA SER A 83 6.59 1.80 -1.99
C SER A 83 6.73 1.19 -3.39
N LEU A 84 5.71 1.33 -4.23
CA LEU A 84 5.72 0.78 -5.60
C LEU A 84 6.78 1.45 -6.47
N ARG A 85 6.94 2.77 -6.35
CA ARG A 85 7.99 3.50 -7.06
C ARG A 85 9.38 2.98 -6.67
N LEU A 86 9.62 2.77 -5.38
CA LEU A 86 10.88 2.24 -4.89
C LEU A 86 11.14 0.80 -5.39
N LEU A 87 10.12 -0.06 -5.37
CA LEU A 87 10.21 -1.43 -5.90
C LEU A 87 10.63 -1.42 -7.38
N LYS A 88 9.91 -0.67 -8.22
CA LYS A 88 10.21 -0.58 -9.65
C LYS A 88 11.57 0.04 -9.94
N SER A 89 11.99 1.01 -9.14
CA SER A 89 13.35 1.57 -9.24
C SER A 89 14.42 0.54 -8.93
N SER A 90 14.22 -0.30 -7.90
CA SER A 90 15.13 -1.40 -7.59
C SER A 90 15.20 -2.39 -8.75
N ASP A 91 14.05 -2.84 -9.25
CA ASP A 91 13.98 -3.80 -10.37
C ASP A 91 14.71 -3.26 -11.62
N SER A 92 14.58 -1.96 -11.91
CA SER A 92 15.26 -1.33 -13.03
C SER A 92 16.78 -1.26 -12.86
N LEU A 93 17.26 -1.02 -11.64
CA LEU A 93 18.70 -1.00 -11.36
C LEU A 93 19.30 -2.40 -11.44
N ASP A 94 18.60 -3.40 -10.90
CA ASP A 94 19.03 -4.79 -10.97
C ASP A 94 19.12 -5.27 -12.43
N LEU A 95 18.16 -4.88 -13.28
CA LEU A 95 18.21 -5.17 -14.71
C LEU A 95 19.42 -4.53 -15.40
N GLN A 96 19.68 -3.24 -15.14
CA GLN A 96 20.86 -2.55 -15.68
C GLN A 96 22.18 -3.18 -15.23
N LEU A 97 22.26 -3.61 -13.97
CA LEU A 97 23.46 -4.28 -13.45
C LEU A 97 23.69 -5.62 -14.14
N ASN A 98 22.65 -6.45 -14.28
CA ASN A 98 22.76 -7.74 -14.98
C ASN A 98 23.22 -7.57 -16.42
N GLU A 99 22.67 -6.60 -17.16
CA GLU A 99 23.13 -6.29 -18.52
C GLU A 99 24.62 -5.95 -18.55
N GLN A 100 25.12 -5.10 -17.63
CA GLN A 100 26.54 -4.75 -17.55
C GLN A 100 27.44 -5.96 -17.25
N PHE A 101 26.99 -6.88 -16.40
CA PHE A 101 27.71 -8.12 -16.11
C PHE A 101 27.76 -9.04 -17.34
N ASP A 102 26.65 -9.18 -18.06
CA ASP A 102 26.60 -9.98 -19.30
C ASP A 102 27.56 -9.43 -20.35
N TYR A 103 27.67 -8.10 -20.51
CA TYR A 103 28.64 -7.47 -21.41
C TYR A 103 30.10 -7.73 -21.02
N ALA A 104 30.41 -7.81 -19.72
CA ALA A 104 31.76 -8.05 -19.23
C ALA A 104 32.20 -9.53 -19.30
N HIS A 105 31.25 -10.45 -19.49
CA HIS A 105 31.49 -11.89 -19.57
C HIS A 105 31.57 -12.45 -21.00
N ILE A 106 31.61 -11.58 -22.02
CA ILE A 106 31.83 -11.93 -23.44
C ILE A 106 33.31 -11.83 -23.81
#